data_AF-A0A8H7XYC0-F1
#
_entry.id   AF-A0A8H7XYC0-F1
#
_cell.length_a   1.000
_cell.length_b   1.000
_cell.length_c   1.000
_cell.angle_alpha   90.00
_cell.angle_beta   90.00
_cell.angle_gamma   90.00
#
_symmetry.space_group_name_H-M   'P 1'
#
loop_
_entity.id
_entity.type
_entity.pdbx_description
1 polymer ?
#
loop_
_entity_poly.entity_id
_entity_poly.type
_entity_poly.pdbx_seq_one_letter_code
_entity_poly.pdbx_strand_id
1 'polypeptide(L)'
;MSVQNSSPNILEGYVAIDGPDNIKYVVPRFIISSLENDLAALGAKEDANVVTADLTRSLTDNEMLTLHAEVCALQKSLGISYQDAAHRLYMAEVAKLKVADGDRRYHAYMDRCMTKTLIKLEERHTFREDLRK
;
A
#
# COMPACT_ATOMS: atom_id res chain seq x y z
N MET A 1 15.12 -51.25 -20.42
CA MET A 1 15.44 -50.99 -19.01
C MET A 1 14.58 -49.83 -18.55
N SER A 2 13.50 -50.10 -17.83
CA SER A 2 12.54 -49.08 -17.38
C SER A 2 12.98 -48.54 -16.02
N VAL A 3 13.38 -47.27 -15.98
CA VAL A 3 13.81 -46.60 -14.75
C VAL A 3 12.57 -46.35 -13.90
N GLN A 4 12.52 -47.00 -12.74
CA GLN A 4 11.51 -46.77 -11.73
C GLN A 4 11.60 -45.32 -11.27
N ASN A 5 10.55 -44.53 -11.48
CA ASN A 5 10.37 -43.24 -10.83
C ASN A 5 10.21 -43.49 -9.33
N SER A 6 11.33 -43.47 -8.60
CA SER A 6 11.34 -43.41 -7.15
C SER A 6 10.75 -42.06 -6.75
N SER A 7 9.51 -42.08 -6.27
CA SER A 7 8.92 -40.94 -5.56
C SER A 7 9.92 -40.47 -4.49
N PRO A 8 10.23 -39.17 -4.40
CA PRO A 8 11.13 -38.68 -3.37
C PRO A 8 10.55 -39.07 -2.00
N ASN A 9 11.40 -39.68 -1.19
CA ASN A 9 11.07 -40.19 0.14
C ASN A 9 10.88 -38.99 1.08
N ILE A 10 9.71 -38.35 1.03
CA ILE A 10 9.37 -37.18 1.84
C ILE A 10 9.03 -37.68 3.25
N LEU A 11 9.80 -37.22 4.24
CA LEU A 11 9.53 -37.53 5.65
C LEU A 11 8.15 -37.03 6.08
N GLU A 12 7.46 -37.82 6.89
CA GLU A 12 6.18 -37.48 7.50
C GLU A 12 6.29 -36.12 8.23
N GLY A 13 5.49 -35.14 7.82
CA GLY A 13 5.53 -33.77 8.35
C GLY A 13 6.20 -32.73 7.44
N TYR A 14 6.72 -33.12 6.27
CA TYR A 14 7.27 -32.22 5.26
C TYR A 14 6.44 -32.23 3.97
N VAL A 15 6.48 -31.13 3.22
CA VAL A 15 5.81 -30.95 1.93
C VAL A 15 6.81 -30.40 0.93
N ALA A 16 6.82 -30.94 -0.28
CA ALA A 16 7.59 -30.40 -1.38
C ALA A 16 6.79 -29.26 -2.04
N ILE A 17 7.37 -28.07 -2.09
CA ILE A 17 6.83 -26.89 -2.78
C ILE A 17 7.73 -26.51 -3.95
N ASP A 18 7.14 -26.06 -5.05
CA ASP A 18 7.88 -25.51 -6.18
C ASP A 18 8.21 -24.04 -5.88
N GLY A 19 9.50 -23.71 -5.87
CA GLY A 19 9.96 -22.34 -5.67
C GLY A 19 9.93 -21.51 -6.96
N PRO A 20 10.14 -20.19 -6.85
CA PRO A 20 10.11 -19.26 -8.00
C PRO A 20 11.17 -19.59 -9.08
N ASP A 21 12.22 -20.31 -8.70
CA ASP A 21 13.33 -20.71 -9.60
C ASP A 21 13.11 -22.09 -10.25
N ASN A 22 11.89 -22.66 -10.20
CA ASN A 22 11.56 -24.05 -10.59
C ASN A 22 12.35 -25.13 -9.81
N ILE A 23 12.88 -24.77 -8.64
CA ILE A 23 13.55 -25.71 -7.73
C ILE A 23 12.54 -26.22 -6.70
N LYS A 24 12.55 -27.53 -6.43
CA LYS A 24 11.70 -28.16 -5.41
C LYS A 24 12.32 -28.03 -4.03
N TYR A 25 11.62 -27.35 -3.13
CA TYR A 25 12.01 -27.19 -1.73
C TYR A 25 11.18 -28.10 -0.84
N VAL A 26 11.81 -28.80 0.09
CA VAL A 26 11.13 -29.61 1.10
C VAL A 26 11.01 -28.78 2.37
N VAL A 27 9.79 -28.37 2.72
CA VAL A 27 9.52 -27.47 3.84
C VAL A 27 8.62 -28.18 4.87
N PRO A 28 8.88 -28.02 6.18
CA PRO A 28 7.98 -28.49 7.22
C PRO A 28 6.55 -27.96 7.05
N ARG A 29 5.55 -28.84 7.22
CA ARG A 29 4.13 -28.54 6.97
C ARG A 29 3.57 -27.40 7.83
N PHE A 30 4.10 -27.21 9.03
CA PHE A 30 3.64 -26.14 9.94
C PHE A 30 3.98 -24.72 9.45
N ILE A 31 5.02 -24.58 8.62
CA ILE A 31 5.40 -23.29 8.01
C ILE A 31 4.33 -22.88 6.99
N ILE A 32 3.81 -23.83 6.23
CA ILE A 32 2.76 -23.59 5.23
C ILE A 32 1.48 -23.09 5.92
N SER A 33 1.04 -23.75 6.98
CA SER A 33 -0.16 -23.33 7.71
C SER A 33 -0.03 -21.94 8.35
N SER A 34 1.17 -21.57 8.80
CA SER A 34 1.42 -20.23 9.34
C SER A 34 1.39 -19.16 8.24
N LEU A 35 2.02 -19.45 7.09
CA LEU A 35 2.01 -18.56 5.92
C LEU A 35 0.61 -18.41 5.31
N GLU A 36 -0.19 -19.48 5.24
CA GLU A 36 -1.58 -19.43 4.78
C GLU A 36 -2.45 -18.56 5.70
N ASN A 37 -2.26 -18.66 7.03
CA ASN A 37 -2.95 -17.80 7.99
C ASN A 37 -2.53 -16.33 7.86
N ASP A 38 -1.23 -16.05 7.66
CA ASP A 38 -0.73 -14.69 7.48
C ASP A 38 -1.22 -14.08 6.15
N LEU A 39 -1.27 -14.88 5.07
CA LEU A 39 -1.85 -14.48 3.78
C LEU A 39 -3.35 -14.20 3.91
N ALA A 40 -4.10 -15.05 4.61
CA ALA A 40 -5.52 -14.83 4.87
C ALA A 40 -5.76 -13.58 5.72
N ALA A 41 -4.89 -13.29 6.69
CA ALA A 41 -4.94 -12.08 7.51
C ALA A 41 -4.60 -10.81 6.72
N LEU A 42 -3.79 -10.90 5.67
CA LEU A 42 -3.53 -9.81 4.73
C LEU A 42 -4.70 -9.61 3.76
N GLY A 43 -5.25 -10.69 3.19
CA GLY A 43 -6.40 -10.60 2.28
C GLY A 43 -7.67 -10.06 2.95
N ALA A 44 -7.92 -10.41 4.21
CA ALA A 44 -9.06 -9.89 4.97
C ALA A 44 -8.98 -8.39 5.31
N LYS A 45 -7.82 -7.74 5.10
CA LYS A 45 -7.64 -6.29 5.27
C LYS A 45 -7.84 -5.50 3.97
N GLU A 46 -8.02 -6.17 2.83
CA GLU A 46 -8.16 -5.51 1.52
C GLU A 46 -9.57 -4.96 1.26
N ASP A 47 -10.59 -5.39 2.01
CA ASP A 47 -11.98 -4.92 1.83
C ASP A 47 -12.27 -3.53 2.44
N ALA A 48 -11.27 -2.85 3.02
CA ALA A 48 -11.46 -1.54 3.67
C ALA A 48 -10.55 -0.42 3.14
N ASN A 49 -9.95 -0.53 1.95
CA ASN A 49 -8.99 0.47 1.48
C ASN A 49 -9.18 0.89 0.01
N VAL A 50 -9.94 1.95 -0.21
CA VAL A 50 -10.07 2.69 -1.49
C VAL A 50 -8.76 3.43 -1.88
N VAL A 51 -7.59 2.97 -1.43
CA VAL A 51 -6.27 3.63 -1.60
C VAL A 51 -5.28 2.79 -2.42
N THR A 52 -5.65 1.61 -2.88
CA THR A 52 -4.72 0.64 -3.50
C THR A 52 -4.52 0.76 -5.02
N ALA A 53 -5.01 1.81 -5.68
CA ALA A 53 -4.76 2.00 -7.12
C ALA A 53 -3.34 2.49 -7.45
N ASP A 54 -2.63 3.10 -6.50
CA ASP A 54 -1.35 3.79 -6.77
C ASP A 54 -0.10 3.00 -6.35
N LEU A 55 -0.23 1.96 -5.52
CA LEU A 55 0.93 1.14 -5.12
C LEU A 55 1.48 0.26 -6.25
N THR A 56 0.70 0.04 -7.31
CA THR A 56 1.04 -0.80 -8.47
C THR A 56 1.35 0.01 -9.71
N ARG A 57 1.36 1.35 -9.62
CA ARG A 57 1.74 2.19 -10.74
C ARG A 57 3.25 2.07 -10.96
N SER A 58 3.62 1.26 -11.95
CA SER A 58 4.98 1.24 -12.47
C SER A 58 5.35 2.65 -12.95
N LEU A 59 6.44 3.19 -12.42
CA LEU A 59 7.00 4.46 -12.87
C LEU A 59 7.33 4.35 -14.36
N THR A 60 7.07 5.44 -15.09
CA THR A 60 7.58 5.56 -16.45
C THR A 60 9.11 5.67 -16.42
N ASP A 61 9.77 5.25 -17.49
CA ASP A 61 11.25 5.33 -17.58
C ASP A 61 11.78 6.74 -17.32
N ASN A 62 11.04 7.76 -17.77
CA ASN A 62 11.39 9.17 -17.55
C ASN A 62 11.32 9.57 -16.07
N GLU A 63 10.29 9.13 -15.34
CA GLU A 63 10.16 9.39 -13.90
C GLU A 63 11.30 8.71 -13.14
N MET A 64 11.64 7.46 -13.51
CA MET A 64 12.75 6.73 -12.90
C MET A 64 14.10 7.43 -13.15
N LEU A 65 14.36 7.86 -14.39
CA LEU A 65 15.59 8.59 -14.73
C LEU A 65 15.68 9.93 -14.00
N THR A 66 14.57 10.63 -13.83
CA THR A 66 14.51 11.90 -13.10
C THR A 66 14.84 11.70 -11.62
N LEU A 67 14.21 10.72 -10.97
CA LEU A 67 14.51 10.38 -9.56
C LEU A 67 15.98 9.99 -9.38
N HIS A 68 16.53 9.18 -10.30
CA HIS A 68 17.93 8.80 -10.26
C HIS A 68 18.87 10.02 -10.40
N ALA A 69 18.54 10.96 -11.29
CA ALA A 69 19.30 12.20 -11.45
C ALA A 69 19.26 13.07 -10.18
N GLU A 70 18.12 13.16 -9.51
CA GLU A 70 17.97 13.89 -8.24
C GLU A 70 18.79 13.25 -7.11
N VAL A 71 18.73 11.92 -6.97
CA VAL A 71 19.54 11.20 -5.98
C VAL A 71 21.03 11.43 -6.25
N CYS A 72 21.47 11.31 -7.51
CA CYS A 72 22.85 11.56 -7.90
C CYS A 72 23.28 13.01 -7.64
N ALA A 73 22.42 13.99 -7.90
CA ALA A 73 22.69 15.40 -7.62
C ALA A 73 22.88 15.62 -6.12
N LEU A 74 21.99 15.07 -5.29
CA LEU A 74 22.07 15.18 -3.84
C LEU A 74 23.33 14.49 -3.30
N GLN A 75 23.63 13.28 -3.81
CA GLN A 75 24.83 12.52 -3.48
C GLN A 75 26.11 13.33 -3.73
N LYS A 76 26.23 13.94 -4.92
CA LYS A 76 27.39 14.77 -5.29
C LYS A 76 27.48 16.04 -4.46
N SER A 77 26.35 16.67 -4.16
CA SER A 77 26.31 17.92 -3.40
C SER A 77 26.72 17.76 -1.93
N LEU A 78 26.37 16.63 -1.30
CA LEU A 78 26.61 16.37 0.12
C LEU A 78 27.74 15.37 0.39
N GLY A 79 28.26 14.70 -0.64
CA GLY A 79 29.30 13.67 -0.50
C GLY A 79 28.83 12.43 0.27
N ILE A 80 27.52 12.16 0.29
CA ILE A 80 26.91 11.04 1.03
C ILE A 80 26.78 9.78 0.15
N SER A 81 26.39 8.66 0.75
CA SER A 81 26.09 7.44 -0.01
C SER A 81 24.80 7.61 -0.81
N TYR A 82 24.68 6.89 -1.94
CA TYR A 82 23.46 6.88 -2.76
C TYR A 82 22.23 6.48 -1.94
N GLN A 83 22.38 5.47 -1.06
CA GLN A 83 21.31 5.00 -0.19
C GLN A 83 20.84 6.08 0.79
N ASP A 84 21.76 6.83 1.40
CA ASP A 84 21.40 7.92 2.32
C ASP A 84 20.72 9.08 1.57
N ALA A 85 21.23 9.43 0.38
CA ALA A 85 20.60 10.44 -0.48
C ALA A 85 19.16 10.05 -0.86
N ALA A 86 18.94 8.81 -1.31
CA ALA A 86 17.63 8.30 -1.66
C ALA A 86 16.67 8.28 -0.45
N HIS A 87 17.16 7.82 0.70
CA HIS A 87 16.37 7.79 1.93
C HIS A 87 15.98 9.19 2.40
N ARG A 88 16.87 10.18 2.30
CA ARG A 88 16.57 11.58 2.63
C ARG A 88 15.50 12.18 1.72
N LEU A 89 15.60 11.96 0.41
CA LEU A 89 14.58 12.41 -0.54
C LEU A 89 13.22 11.78 -0.23
N TYR A 90 13.19 10.47 0.05
CA TYR A 90 11.98 9.78 0.46
C TYR A 90 11.37 10.38 1.74
N MET A 91 12.18 10.60 2.79
CA MET A 91 11.71 11.21 4.04
C MET A 91 11.16 12.63 3.82
N ALA A 92 11.81 13.42 2.97
CA ALA A 92 11.35 14.77 2.63
C ALA A 92 9.98 14.74 1.94
N GLU A 93 9.78 13.82 1.00
CA GLU A 93 8.50 13.69 0.28
C GLU A 93 7.39 13.17 1.19
N VAL A 94 7.68 12.17 2.02
CA VAL A 94 6.73 11.67 3.05
C VAL A 94 6.30 12.78 4.00
N ALA A 95 7.21 13.67 4.39
CA ALA A 95 6.87 14.81 5.23
C ALA A 95 5.89 15.76 4.53
N LYS A 96 6.07 16.06 3.24
CA LYS A 96 5.13 16.87 2.47
C LYS A 96 3.76 16.22 2.38
N LEU A 97 3.70 14.92 2.11
CA LEU A 97 2.45 14.16 2.03
C LEU A 97 1.67 14.20 3.34
N LYS A 98 2.35 14.06 4.48
CA LYS A 98 1.70 14.15 5.81
C LYS A 98 1.06 15.52 6.06
N VAL A 99 1.70 16.60 5.62
CA VAL A 99 1.14 17.95 5.73
C VAL A 99 -0.09 18.08 4.84
N ALA A 100 0.01 17.68 3.58
CA ALA A 100 -1.11 17.72 2.64
C ALA A 100 -2.30 16.87 3.10
N ASP A 101 -2.05 15.71 3.71
CA ASP A 101 -3.09 14.86 4.31
C ASP A 101 -3.77 15.54 5.50
N GLY A 102 -3.01 16.28 6.32
CA GLY A 102 -3.56 17.10 7.40
C GLY A 102 -4.53 18.17 6.87
N ASP A 103 -4.10 18.91 5.84
CA ASP A 103 -4.90 19.94 5.20
C ASP A 103 -6.16 19.35 4.56
N ARG A 104 -6.02 18.22 3.84
CA ARG A 104 -7.15 17.49 3.25
C ARG A 104 -8.19 17.11 4.30
N ARG A 105 -7.76 16.60 5.47
CA ARG A 105 -8.67 16.25 6.57
C ARG A 105 -9.37 17.47 7.15
N TYR A 106 -8.64 18.57 7.30
CA TYR A 106 -9.21 19.83 7.79
C TYR A 106 -10.28 20.38 6.82
N HIS A 107 -9.99 20.41 5.52
CA HIS A 107 -10.96 20.84 4.51
C HIS A 107 -12.21 19.96 4.51
N ALA A 108 -12.03 18.63 4.54
CA ALA A 108 -13.16 17.70 4.62
C ALA A 108 -14.02 17.91 5.88
N TYR A 109 -13.38 18.23 7.01
CA TYR A 109 -14.10 18.57 8.24
C TYR A 109 -14.93 19.85 8.09
N MET A 110 -14.33 20.91 7.53
CA MET A 110 -15.02 22.18 7.31
C MET A 110 -16.20 22.02 6.35
N ASP A 111 -16.04 21.29 5.25
CA ASP A 111 -17.13 20.99 4.32
C ASP A 111 -18.28 20.27 5.00
N ARG A 112 -17.98 19.29 5.85
CA ARG A 112 -19.01 18.57 6.63
C ARG A 112 -19.76 19.50 7.58
N CYS A 113 -19.06 20.44 8.23
CA CYS A 113 -19.68 21.41 9.12
C CYS A 113 -20.56 22.42 8.36
N MET A 114 -20.09 22.89 7.20
CA MET A 114 -20.82 23.84 6.35
C MET A 114 -22.08 23.20 5.77
N THR A 115 -21.96 22.02 5.16
CA THR A 115 -23.09 21.26 4.61
C THR A 115 -24.16 20.98 5.66
N LYS A 116 -23.77 20.56 6.87
CA LYS A 116 -24.71 20.38 7.99
C LYS A 116 -25.44 21.67 8.38
N THR A 117 -24.77 22.81 8.29
CA THR A 117 -25.36 24.11 8.61
C THR A 117 -26.33 24.57 7.52
N LEU A 118 -25.98 24.35 6.25
CA LEU A 118 -26.86 24.64 5.11
C LEU A 118 -28.15 23.81 5.16
N ILE A 119 -28.05 22.51 5.39
CA ILE A 119 -29.22 21.62 5.53
C ILE A 119 -30.15 22.13 6.64
N LYS A 120 -29.62 22.50 7.81
CA LYS A 120 -30.41 23.06 8.91
C LYS A 120 -31.12 24.37 8.56
N LEU A 121 -30.51 25.20 7.70
CA LEU A 121 -31.12 26.44 7.25
C LEU A 121 -32.23 26.18 6.24
N GLU A 122 -32.02 25.23 5.32
CA GLU A 122 -33.04 24.78 4.37
C GLU A 122 -34.26 24.19 5.10
N GLU A 123 -34.05 23.29 6.06
CA GLU A 123 -35.12 22.72 6.90
C GLU A 123 -35.91 23.78 7.67
N ARG A 124 -35.23 24.82 8.18
CA ARG A 124 -35.90 25.95 8.84
C ARG A 124 -36.67 26.84 7.86
N HIS A 125 -36.18 26.97 6.64
CA HIS A 125 -36.83 27.77 5.61
C HIS A 125 -38.11 27.09 5.13
N THR A 126 -38.07 25.80 4.81
CA THR A 126 -39.25 25.01 4.41
C THR A 126 -40.31 25.00 5.50
N PHE A 127 -39.92 24.76 6.76
CA PHE A 127 -40.84 24.83 7.89
C PHE A 127 -41.52 26.20 8.05
N ARG A 128 -40.80 27.30 7.77
CA ARG A 128 -41.34 28.67 7.86
C ARG A 128 -42.30 28.99 6.70
N GLU A 129 -42.03 28.47 5.51
CA GLU A 129 -42.92 28.60 4.34
C GLU A 129 -44.23 27.84 4.54
N ASP A 130 -44.17 26.65 5.16
CA ASP A 130 -45.36 25.84 5.47
C ASP A 130 -46.25 26.48 6.54
N LEU A 131 -45.68 27.25 7.48
CA LEU A 131 -46.44 28.03 8.47
C LEU A 131 -47.14 29.28 7.91
N ARG A 132 -46.88 29.65 6.65
CA ARG A 132 -47.47 30.83 5.98
C ARG A 132 -48.66 30.50 5.08
N LYS A 133 -48.94 29.22 4.84
CA LYS A 133 -50.09 28.73 4.08
C LYS A 133 -51.21 28.32 5.03
#